data_AF-A0A7Z9DXV2-F1
#
_entry.id   AF-A0A7Z9DXV2-F1
#
_cell.length_a   1.000
_cell.length_b   1.000
_cell.length_c   1.000
_cell.angle_alpha   90.00
_cell.angle_beta   90.00
_cell.angle_gamma   90.00
#
_symmetry.space_group_name_H-M   'P 1'
#
loop_
_entity.id
_entity.type
_entity.pdbx_description
1 polymer ?
#
loop_
_entity_poly.entity_id
_entity_poly.type
_entity_poly.pdbx_seq_one_letter_code
_entity_poly.pdbx_strand_id
1 'polypeptide(L)'
;MQLPSRDLPFEVPKYSLTGDVLSYQRCGLQYRYYNRSSLPPSRPVQLWTGEFVHGMMEEMYLHWQQNRTPFPWPSNQTPWGGSFSTSPNPNRVNYDLGVLGDQVEARLRASGKTPRNREARDSAYRRVEAAMNLLVPHLFPLITAVEEKLSSTRLMPIAGINAPPGQQPRGDRYELTGVVDVISSVSLISQQDNPLVQMINSQIPGLSGQFDVIVDYKAARRPPMTPPPNSKPYWQHEAWQVQTYAWLRAQQPNTNPVRAGILIYVNELSPSQTDLNELKREINQGLTDIFPSSGSADDYALGTWQSGYGQPLPSFTNSFLLQRAIRIVSVDHTEINQAVTEIDNVIARIEGCALHENVTGNIPNNWNADGGDGDCDACDFRRFCPSPASTRQTGQPPRPPVAPG
;
A
#
# COMPACT_ATOMS: atom_id res chain seq x y z
N MET A 1 49.31 -9.90 -17.59
CA MET A 1 48.65 -10.84 -16.67
C MET A 1 47.29 -10.24 -16.34
N GLN A 2 46.23 -10.75 -16.95
CA GLN A 2 44.87 -10.24 -16.78
C GLN A 2 44.35 -10.82 -15.47
N LEU A 3 44.01 -9.97 -14.50
CA LEU A 3 43.44 -10.44 -13.22
C LEU A 3 42.10 -11.13 -13.52
N PRO A 4 41.85 -12.34 -12.99
CA PRO A 4 40.58 -13.02 -13.21
C PRO A 4 39.46 -12.16 -12.61
N SER A 5 38.51 -11.73 -13.45
CA SER A 5 37.28 -11.13 -12.98
C SER A 5 36.53 -12.22 -12.22
N ARG A 6 36.38 -12.04 -10.91
CA ARG A 6 35.62 -12.96 -10.07
C ARG A 6 34.15 -12.75 -10.40
N ASP A 7 33.53 -13.73 -11.06
CA ASP A 7 32.08 -13.74 -11.27
C ASP A 7 31.38 -13.59 -9.91
N LEU A 8 30.25 -12.87 -9.90
CA LEU A 8 29.43 -12.72 -8.70
C LEU A 8 29.06 -14.13 -8.18
N PRO A 9 29.16 -14.40 -6.87
CA PRO A 9 28.79 -15.70 -6.33
C PRO A 9 27.33 -16.01 -6.70
N PHE A 10 27.07 -17.27 -7.08
CA PHE A 10 25.72 -17.77 -7.25
C PHE A 10 24.95 -17.56 -5.94
N GLU A 11 23.94 -16.70 -6.00
CA GLU A 11 23.07 -16.36 -4.89
C GLU A 11 21.65 -16.48 -5.43
N VAL A 12 20.72 -17.06 -4.68
CA VAL A 12 19.30 -16.96 -5.02
C VAL A 12 18.86 -15.57 -4.56
N PRO A 13 18.73 -14.56 -5.45
CA PRO A 13 18.33 -13.23 -5.03
C PRO A 13 16.92 -13.29 -4.42
N LYS A 14 16.78 -12.60 -3.29
CA LYS A 14 15.51 -12.42 -2.60
C LYS A 14 14.91 -11.06 -2.97
N TYR A 15 13.63 -11.06 -3.33
CA TYR A 15 12.85 -9.85 -3.58
C TYR A 15 11.60 -9.84 -2.70
N SER A 16 11.32 -8.69 -2.13
CA SER A 16 10.07 -8.35 -1.46
C SER A 16 9.06 -7.85 -2.49
N LEU A 17 7.83 -8.36 -2.43
CA LEU A 17 6.73 -7.88 -3.27
C LEU A 17 6.50 -6.37 -3.08
N THR A 18 6.48 -5.90 -1.83
CA THR A 18 6.27 -4.48 -1.52
C THR A 18 7.56 -3.68 -1.60
N GLY A 19 8.64 -4.19 -0.99
CA GLY A 19 9.93 -3.50 -0.88
C GLY A 19 10.70 -3.40 -2.18
N ASP A 20 10.54 -4.36 -3.10
CA ASP A 20 11.26 -4.36 -4.37
C ASP A 20 10.34 -4.19 -5.58
N VAL A 21 9.38 -5.09 -5.76
CA VAL A 21 8.55 -5.13 -6.98
C VAL A 21 7.67 -3.88 -7.09
N LEU A 22 6.82 -3.62 -6.11
CA LEU A 22 5.93 -2.46 -6.11
C LEU A 22 6.72 -1.14 -6.02
N SER A 23 7.81 -1.12 -5.27
CA SER A 23 8.67 0.07 -5.13
C SER A 23 9.36 0.43 -6.45
N TYR A 24 9.90 -0.56 -7.17
CA TYR A 24 10.43 -0.36 -8.53
C TYR A 24 9.34 0.08 -9.50
N GLN A 25 8.16 -0.54 -9.44
CA GLN A 25 7.01 -0.16 -10.25
C GLN A 25 6.52 1.25 -9.96
N ARG A 26 6.74 1.83 -8.77
CA ARG A 26 6.48 3.26 -8.50
C ARG A 26 7.53 4.13 -9.17
N CYS A 27 8.80 3.91 -8.90
CA CYS A 27 9.90 4.62 -9.57
C CYS A 27 11.20 3.84 -9.49
N GLY A 28 11.74 3.42 -10.64
CA GLY A 28 12.96 2.58 -10.68
C GLY A 28 14.18 3.26 -10.06
N LEU A 29 14.37 4.55 -10.33
CA LEU A 29 15.50 5.33 -9.80
C LEU A 29 15.37 5.57 -8.29
N GLN A 30 14.16 5.87 -7.81
CA GLN A 30 13.91 6.05 -6.37
C GLN A 30 14.16 4.74 -5.62
N TYR A 31 13.64 3.63 -6.14
CA TYR A 31 13.89 2.29 -5.62
C TYR A 31 15.39 1.99 -5.50
N ARG A 32 16.16 2.24 -6.57
CA ARG A 32 17.60 2.00 -6.56
C ARG A 32 18.34 2.81 -5.51
N TYR A 33 17.95 4.08 -5.32
CA TYR A 33 18.56 4.87 -4.27
C TYR A 33 18.24 4.29 -2.88
N TYR A 34 17.01 3.90 -2.57
CA TYR A 34 16.70 3.39 -1.22
C TYR A 34 17.23 1.98 -0.92
N ASN A 35 17.09 1.01 -1.83
CA ASN A 35 17.39 -0.40 -1.50
C ASN A 35 18.89 -0.77 -1.54
N ARG A 36 19.77 0.13 -2.00
CA ARG A 36 21.20 -0.18 -2.23
C ARG A 36 22.19 0.93 -1.87
N SER A 37 21.75 2.16 -1.54
CA SER A 37 22.69 3.24 -1.22
C SER A 37 23.03 3.37 0.27
N SER A 38 22.50 2.52 1.15
CA SER A 38 22.60 2.67 2.62
C SER A 38 22.15 4.04 3.15
N LEU A 39 21.50 4.85 2.31
CA LEU A 39 20.92 6.13 2.69
C LEU A 39 19.51 5.87 3.20
N PRO A 40 19.24 6.03 4.51
CA PRO A 40 17.88 6.00 5.01
C PRO A 40 17.07 7.12 4.34
N PRO A 41 15.78 6.90 4.02
CA PRO A 41 14.94 7.95 3.47
C PRO A 41 14.91 9.19 4.38
N SER A 42 15.22 10.36 3.83
CA SER A 42 15.13 11.65 4.56
C SER A 42 13.69 12.12 4.76
N ARG A 43 12.72 11.47 4.10
CA ARG A 43 11.27 11.70 4.28
C ARG A 43 10.57 10.42 4.75
N PRO A 44 10.74 10.02 6.02
CA PRO A 44 10.02 8.90 6.62
C PRO A 44 8.50 9.14 6.80
N VAL A 45 7.94 10.20 6.23
CA VAL A 45 6.58 10.68 6.48
C VAL A 45 5.51 9.79 5.86
N GLN A 46 5.64 9.46 4.56
CA GLN A 46 4.65 8.60 3.89
C GLN A 46 4.76 7.16 4.41
N LEU A 47 5.96 6.73 4.79
CA LEU A 47 6.20 5.49 5.51
C LEU A 47 5.53 5.54 6.89
N TRP A 48 5.63 6.65 7.61
CA TRP A 48 5.02 6.80 8.93
C TRP A 48 3.51 6.63 8.89
N THR A 49 2.77 7.32 7.99
CA THR A 49 1.30 7.20 7.97
C THR A 49 0.85 5.79 7.60
N GLY A 50 1.52 5.16 6.62
CA GLY A 50 1.26 3.76 6.28
C GLY A 50 1.48 2.84 7.47
N GLU A 51 2.70 2.82 7.99
CA GLU A 51 3.06 1.93 9.10
C GLU A 51 2.29 2.22 10.39
N PHE A 52 1.88 3.47 10.62
CA PHE A 52 1.00 3.82 11.72
C PHE A 52 -0.39 3.19 11.55
N VAL A 53 -0.98 3.26 10.35
CA VAL A 53 -2.28 2.63 10.08
C VAL A 53 -2.19 1.11 10.23
N HIS A 54 -1.19 0.46 9.63
CA HIS A 54 -1.00 -1.00 9.79
C HIS A 54 -0.78 -1.39 11.25
N GLY A 55 0.14 -0.71 11.94
CA GLY A 55 0.43 -0.97 13.35
C GLY A 55 -0.77 -0.73 14.26
N MET A 56 -1.61 0.26 13.97
CA MET A 56 -2.87 0.46 14.70
C MET A 56 -3.86 -0.68 14.46
N MET A 57 -4.07 -1.08 13.20
CA MET A 57 -5.00 -2.16 12.86
C MET A 57 -4.56 -3.49 13.51
N GLU A 58 -3.25 -3.76 13.54
CA GLU A 58 -2.66 -4.91 14.22
C GLU A 58 -2.90 -4.86 15.73
N GLU A 59 -2.50 -3.78 16.42
CA GLU A 59 -2.67 -3.65 17.88
C GLU A 59 -4.15 -3.72 18.30
N MET A 60 -5.04 -3.09 17.53
CA MET A 60 -6.47 -3.15 17.76
C MET A 60 -7.00 -4.58 17.61
N TYR A 61 -6.56 -5.32 16.58
CA TYR A 61 -6.96 -6.71 16.40
C TYR A 61 -6.43 -7.60 17.52
N LEU A 62 -5.15 -7.50 17.87
CA LEU A 62 -4.56 -8.28 18.96
C LEU A 62 -5.29 -8.04 20.28
N HIS A 63 -5.59 -6.78 20.61
CA HIS A 63 -6.37 -6.45 21.80
C HIS A 63 -7.78 -7.06 21.76
N TRP A 64 -8.49 -6.91 20.63
CA TRP A 64 -9.83 -7.44 20.47
C TRP A 64 -9.87 -8.97 20.48
N GLN A 65 -8.89 -9.64 19.88
CA GLN A 65 -8.80 -11.09 19.84
C GLN A 65 -8.68 -11.68 21.26
N GLN A 66 -7.91 -11.02 22.13
CA GLN A 66 -7.70 -11.42 23.51
C GLN A 66 -8.90 -11.10 24.42
N ASN A 67 -9.50 -9.93 24.27
CA ASN A 67 -10.47 -9.39 25.25
C ASN A 67 -11.92 -9.39 24.76
N ARG A 68 -12.14 -9.53 23.44
CA ARG A 68 -13.44 -9.39 22.77
C ARG A 68 -14.17 -8.10 23.15
N THR A 69 -13.41 -7.02 23.32
CA THR A 69 -13.91 -5.71 23.75
C THR A 69 -15.01 -5.21 22.80
N PRO A 70 -16.19 -4.82 23.32
CA PRO A 70 -17.28 -4.33 22.48
C PRO A 70 -16.93 -2.99 21.84
N PHE A 71 -17.55 -2.71 20.70
CA PHE A 71 -17.44 -1.43 19.99
C PHE A 71 -18.54 -0.45 20.47
N PRO A 72 -18.35 0.88 20.34
CA PRO A 72 -17.17 1.58 19.83
C PRO A 72 -16.05 1.72 20.87
N TRP A 73 -14.82 1.99 20.41
CA TRP A 73 -13.68 2.27 21.29
C TRP A 73 -13.42 3.78 21.39
N PRO A 74 -13.01 4.29 22.57
CA PRO A 74 -12.68 5.70 22.74
C PRO A 74 -11.39 6.06 21.98
N SER A 75 -11.32 7.31 21.53
CA SER A 75 -10.21 7.84 20.72
C SER A 75 -9.64 9.10 21.38
N ASN A 76 -8.94 8.95 22.50
CA ASN A 76 -8.34 10.06 23.23
C ASN A 76 -6.85 10.21 22.88
N GLN A 77 -6.59 10.75 21.68
CA GLN A 77 -5.25 10.99 21.16
C GLN A 77 -4.41 11.85 22.09
N THR A 78 -3.15 11.46 22.36
CA THR A 78 -2.18 12.31 23.05
C THR A 78 -1.93 13.59 22.24
N PRO A 79 -2.01 14.80 22.83
CA PRO A 79 -1.81 16.05 22.10
C PRO A 79 -0.45 16.14 21.38
N TRP A 80 -0.41 16.88 20.27
CA TRP A 80 0.84 17.13 19.54
C TRP A 80 1.91 17.76 20.45
N GLY A 81 3.13 17.20 20.42
CA GLY A 81 4.23 17.64 21.28
C GLY A 81 4.12 17.19 22.74
N GLY A 82 3.10 16.40 23.09
CA GLY A 82 2.98 15.78 24.41
C GLY A 82 4.05 14.69 24.66
N SER A 83 4.24 14.33 25.93
CA SER A 83 5.11 13.22 26.30
C SER A 83 4.44 11.89 25.94
N PHE A 84 5.02 11.18 24.98
CA PHE A 84 4.61 9.81 24.63
C PHE A 84 5.09 8.89 25.74
N SER A 85 4.15 8.32 26.50
CA SER A 85 4.45 7.32 27.51
C SER A 85 4.10 5.95 26.94
N THR A 86 5.05 5.03 26.94
CA THR A 86 4.77 3.59 26.73
C THR A 86 4.08 2.97 27.95
N SER A 87 4.09 3.67 29.10
CA SER A 87 3.33 3.24 30.28
C SER A 87 1.85 3.66 30.11
N PRO A 88 0.89 2.78 30.46
CA PRO A 88 -0.54 3.08 30.37
C PRO A 88 -0.87 4.39 31.09
N ASN A 89 -1.55 5.31 30.41
CA ASN A 89 -2.10 6.48 31.08
C ASN A 89 -3.21 6.00 32.03
N PRO A 90 -3.08 6.18 33.36
CA PRO A 90 -4.05 5.66 34.32
C PRO A 90 -5.46 6.25 34.14
N ASN A 91 -5.58 7.37 33.40
CA ASN A 91 -6.86 8.03 33.11
C ASN A 91 -7.51 7.56 31.79
N ARG A 92 -6.89 6.63 31.05
CA ARG A 92 -7.45 6.06 29.82
C ARG A 92 -7.60 4.56 29.95
N VAL A 93 -8.65 4.01 29.34
CA VAL A 93 -8.80 2.56 29.21
C VAL A 93 -7.71 2.01 28.28
N ASN A 94 -7.30 0.77 28.50
CA ASN A 94 -6.21 0.15 27.74
C ASN A 94 -6.51 -0.08 26.24
N TYR A 95 -7.78 -0.09 25.86
CA TYR A 95 -8.26 -0.19 24.47
C TYR A 95 -8.56 1.17 23.83
N ASP A 96 -8.20 2.28 24.49
CA ASP A 96 -8.31 3.60 23.88
C ASP A 96 -7.35 3.72 22.69
N LEU A 97 -7.84 4.20 21.55
CA LEU A 97 -7.02 4.33 20.33
C LEU A 97 -5.83 5.27 20.54
N GLY A 98 -5.93 6.23 21.47
CA GLY A 98 -4.80 7.05 21.88
C GLY A 98 -3.72 6.25 22.59
N VAL A 99 -4.07 5.30 23.46
CA VAL A 99 -3.12 4.43 24.17
C VAL A 99 -2.42 3.49 23.21
N LEU A 100 -3.17 2.83 22.32
CA LEU A 100 -2.58 1.96 21.29
C LEU A 100 -1.70 2.77 20.32
N GLY A 101 -2.18 3.95 19.92
CA GLY A 101 -1.42 4.86 19.06
C GLY A 101 -0.12 5.33 19.67
N ASP A 102 -0.08 5.63 20.97
CA ASP A 102 1.15 6.02 21.67
C ASP A 102 2.23 4.90 21.58
N GLN A 103 1.83 3.63 21.65
CA GLN A 103 2.73 2.48 21.52
C GLN A 103 3.26 2.33 20.09
N VAL A 104 2.37 2.43 19.09
CA VAL A 104 2.74 2.38 17.67
C VAL A 104 3.70 3.53 17.33
N GLU A 105 3.39 4.76 17.76
CA GLU A 105 4.25 5.91 17.55
C GLU A 105 5.62 5.78 18.23
N ALA A 106 5.68 5.17 19.42
CA ALA A 106 6.94 4.90 20.09
C ALA A 106 7.82 3.93 19.27
N ARG A 107 7.24 2.85 18.72
CA ARG A 107 7.96 1.90 17.84
C ARG A 107 8.44 2.56 16.55
N LEU A 108 7.60 3.38 15.92
CA LEU A 108 7.95 4.13 14.71
C LEU A 108 9.08 5.12 14.98
N ARG A 109 9.01 5.84 16.10
CA ARG A 109 10.07 6.79 16.51
C ARG A 109 11.39 6.08 16.80
N ALA A 110 11.36 4.93 17.46
CA ALA A 110 12.56 4.11 17.68
C ALA A 110 13.19 3.65 16.35
N SER A 111 12.39 3.53 15.30
CA SER A 111 12.81 3.23 13.93
C SER A 111 13.15 4.48 13.09
N GLY A 112 13.26 5.66 13.72
CA GLY A 112 13.58 6.91 13.05
C GLY A 112 12.44 7.54 12.24
N LYS A 113 11.20 7.07 12.41
CA LYS A 113 10.03 7.53 11.66
C LYS A 113 9.13 8.40 12.54
N THR A 114 8.81 9.61 12.06
CA THR A 114 7.94 10.55 12.74
C THR A 114 6.94 11.17 11.77
N PRO A 115 5.74 11.56 12.24
CA PRO A 115 4.80 12.29 11.41
C PRO A 115 5.40 13.62 10.94
N ARG A 116 5.03 14.06 9.74
CA ARG A 116 5.54 15.31 9.15
C ARG A 116 5.17 16.55 9.93
N ASN A 117 3.91 16.59 10.32
CA ASN A 117 3.27 17.71 10.98
C ASN A 117 2.06 17.19 11.75
N ARG A 118 1.48 18.09 12.54
CA ARG A 118 0.29 17.82 13.33
C ARG A 118 -0.87 17.35 12.48
N GLU A 119 -1.10 17.99 11.33
CA GLU A 119 -2.23 17.70 10.47
C GLU A 119 -2.18 16.28 9.92
N ALA A 120 -1.01 15.79 9.49
CA ALA A 120 -0.83 14.43 9.00
C ALA A 120 -1.06 13.39 10.11
N ARG A 121 -0.58 13.67 11.32
CA ARG A 121 -0.80 12.81 12.50
C ARG A 121 -2.28 12.76 12.87
N ASP A 122 -2.91 13.91 13.06
CA ASP A 122 -4.33 14.02 13.46
C ASP A 122 -5.25 13.43 12.38
N SER A 123 -4.88 13.54 11.11
CA SER A 123 -5.58 12.87 10.00
C SER A 123 -5.46 11.34 10.08
N ALA A 124 -4.29 10.80 10.41
CA ALA A 124 -4.10 9.36 10.56
C ALA A 124 -4.96 8.79 11.71
N TYR A 125 -4.98 9.46 12.87
CA TYR A 125 -5.84 9.06 14.00
C TYR A 125 -7.34 9.10 13.62
N ARG A 126 -7.82 10.18 12.99
CA ARG A 126 -9.23 10.26 12.54
C ARG A 126 -9.62 9.14 11.58
N ARG A 127 -8.70 8.75 10.69
CA ARG A 127 -8.94 7.66 9.73
C ARG A 127 -8.96 6.29 10.41
N VAL A 128 -8.07 6.04 11.37
CA VAL A 128 -8.07 4.82 12.19
C VAL A 128 -9.33 4.75 13.05
N GLU A 129 -9.76 5.87 13.65
CA GLU A 129 -11.02 5.94 14.39
C GLU A 129 -12.24 5.66 13.50
N ALA A 130 -12.27 6.21 12.28
CA ALA A 130 -13.31 5.89 11.31
C ALA A 130 -13.30 4.40 10.91
N ALA A 131 -12.12 3.82 10.67
CA ALA A 131 -11.96 2.37 10.45
C ALA A 131 -12.47 1.55 11.63
N MET A 132 -12.16 1.99 12.86
CA MET A 132 -12.57 1.30 14.07
C MET A 132 -14.09 1.22 14.23
N ASN A 133 -14.78 2.29 13.85
CA ASN A 133 -16.22 2.37 14.06
C ASN A 133 -17.03 1.83 12.88
N LEU A 134 -16.51 1.93 11.65
CA LEU A 134 -17.26 1.56 10.44
C LEU A 134 -16.90 0.18 9.88
N LEU A 135 -15.63 -0.20 9.93
CA LEU A 135 -15.11 -1.38 9.23
C LEU A 135 -14.82 -2.53 10.19
N VAL A 136 -14.07 -2.23 11.25
CA VAL A 136 -13.53 -3.22 12.18
C VAL A 136 -14.59 -4.16 12.80
N PRO A 137 -15.80 -3.71 13.19
CA PRO A 137 -16.83 -4.59 13.75
C PRO A 137 -17.25 -5.71 12.79
N HIS A 138 -17.06 -5.49 11.49
CA HIS A 138 -17.37 -6.47 10.44
C HIS A 138 -16.12 -7.27 10.02
N LEU A 139 -14.93 -6.66 10.08
CA LEU A 139 -13.69 -7.30 9.65
C LEU A 139 -13.11 -8.25 10.70
N PHE A 140 -12.97 -7.81 11.95
CA PHE A 140 -12.28 -8.59 12.99
C PHE A 140 -12.87 -9.99 13.23
N PRO A 141 -14.20 -10.19 13.20
CA PRO A 141 -14.80 -11.53 13.30
C PRO A 141 -14.48 -12.48 12.15
N LEU A 142 -13.92 -11.99 11.04
CA LEU A 142 -13.54 -12.79 9.86
C LEU A 142 -12.06 -13.18 9.88
N ILE A 143 -11.22 -12.47 10.65
CA ILE A 143 -9.76 -12.65 10.64
C ILE A 143 -9.39 -14.00 11.25
N THR A 144 -8.51 -14.73 10.58
CA THR A 144 -7.91 -15.98 11.07
C THR A 144 -6.41 -15.86 11.32
N ALA A 145 -5.69 -15.04 10.56
CA ALA A 145 -4.28 -14.73 10.78
C ALA A 145 -3.98 -13.28 10.40
N VAL A 146 -2.94 -12.71 11.02
CA VAL A 146 -2.41 -11.37 10.74
C VAL A 146 -0.90 -11.44 10.54
N GLU A 147 -0.36 -10.52 9.72
CA GLU A 147 1.08 -10.39 9.44
C GLU A 147 1.72 -11.72 8.96
N GLU A 148 1.02 -12.45 8.08
CA GLU A 148 1.47 -13.76 7.60
C GLU A 148 2.60 -13.57 6.59
N LYS A 149 3.79 -14.07 6.93
CA LYS A 149 4.96 -14.07 6.04
C LYS A 149 4.86 -15.21 5.05
N LEU A 150 4.91 -14.88 3.76
CA LEU A 150 4.88 -15.84 2.68
C LEU A 150 6.16 -15.76 1.86
N SER A 151 6.64 -16.92 1.40
CA SER A 151 7.82 -17.02 0.53
C SER A 151 7.71 -18.20 -0.41
N SER A 152 8.16 -18.02 -1.65
CA SER A 152 8.36 -19.12 -2.59
C SER A 152 9.44 -18.76 -3.60
N THR A 153 9.89 -19.75 -4.39
CA THR A 153 10.90 -19.54 -5.43
C THR A 153 10.30 -19.66 -6.82
N ARG A 154 10.84 -18.87 -7.76
CA ARG A 154 10.51 -18.91 -9.18
C ARG A 154 11.77 -19.01 -10.01
N LEU A 155 11.64 -19.44 -11.27
CA LEU A 155 12.75 -19.41 -12.21
C LEU A 155 13.11 -17.96 -12.54
N MET A 156 14.39 -17.69 -12.70
CA MET A 156 14.87 -16.40 -13.19
C MET A 156 14.34 -16.18 -14.62
N PRO A 157 13.69 -15.05 -14.92
CA PRO A 157 13.14 -14.76 -16.25
C PRO A 157 14.22 -14.33 -17.24
N ILE A 158 15.18 -15.23 -17.54
CA ILE A 158 16.39 -14.96 -18.33
C ILE A 158 16.06 -14.31 -19.68
N ALA A 159 15.03 -14.78 -20.37
CA ALA A 159 14.65 -14.25 -21.69
C ALA A 159 14.20 -12.78 -21.67
N GLY A 160 13.71 -12.28 -20.52
CA GLY A 160 13.29 -10.88 -20.36
C GLY A 160 14.41 -9.96 -19.85
N ILE A 161 15.56 -10.51 -19.44
CA ILE A 161 16.66 -9.72 -18.90
C ILE A 161 17.46 -9.11 -20.06
N ASN A 162 17.41 -7.78 -20.16
CA ASN A 162 18.32 -7.05 -21.03
C ASN A 162 19.69 -6.94 -20.34
N ALA A 163 20.55 -7.94 -20.58
CA ALA A 163 21.90 -8.01 -20.01
C ALA A 163 22.94 -7.45 -21.00
N PRO A 164 23.97 -6.72 -20.52
CA PRO A 164 25.14 -6.40 -21.33
C PRO A 164 25.85 -7.68 -21.83
N PRO A 165 26.57 -7.62 -22.98
CA PRO A 165 27.28 -8.78 -23.50
C PRO A 165 28.23 -9.42 -22.47
N GLY A 166 28.11 -10.74 -22.29
CA GLY A 166 28.94 -11.51 -21.36
C GLY A 166 28.53 -11.41 -19.89
N GLN A 167 27.47 -10.68 -19.55
CA GLN A 167 26.90 -10.65 -18.20
C GLN A 167 25.81 -11.72 -18.05
N GLN A 168 25.73 -12.32 -16.86
CA GLN A 168 24.72 -13.30 -16.50
C GLN A 168 23.93 -12.82 -15.28
N PRO A 169 22.64 -13.20 -15.14
CA PRO A 169 21.88 -12.97 -13.92
C PRO A 169 22.53 -13.63 -12.70
N ARG A 170 22.20 -13.15 -11.50
CA ARG A 170 22.81 -13.60 -10.23
C ARG A 170 22.49 -15.06 -9.85
N GLY A 171 21.45 -15.63 -10.43
CA GLY A 171 21.03 -17.01 -10.22
C GLY A 171 20.05 -17.49 -11.30
N ASP A 172 19.77 -18.79 -11.32
CA ASP A 172 18.78 -19.43 -12.19
C ASP A 172 17.35 -19.35 -11.62
N ARG A 173 17.23 -18.90 -10.37
CA ARG A 173 16.00 -18.71 -9.60
C ARG A 173 16.06 -17.43 -8.79
N TYR A 174 14.90 -16.98 -8.35
CA TYR A 174 14.77 -15.95 -7.33
C TYR A 174 13.76 -16.36 -6.25
N GLU A 175 13.94 -15.86 -5.04
CA GLU A 175 12.96 -15.98 -3.95
C GLU A 175 12.06 -14.73 -3.98
N LEU A 176 10.74 -14.95 -4.02
CA LEU A 176 9.75 -13.91 -3.84
C LEU A 176 9.16 -14.01 -2.43
N THR A 177 9.13 -12.89 -1.73
CA THR A 177 8.59 -12.80 -0.38
C THR A 177 7.53 -11.73 -0.24
N GLY A 178 6.60 -11.93 0.69
CA GLY A 178 5.51 -11.02 0.97
C GLY A 178 5.07 -11.13 2.42
N VAL A 179 4.45 -10.07 2.94
CA VAL A 179 3.75 -10.09 4.22
C VAL A 179 2.30 -9.69 3.93
N VAL A 180 1.39 -10.59 4.25
CA VAL A 180 -0.05 -10.35 4.12
C VAL A 180 -0.54 -9.77 5.43
N ASP A 181 -1.14 -8.57 5.39
CA ASP A 181 -1.64 -7.91 6.60
C ASP A 181 -2.64 -8.80 7.35
N VAL A 182 -3.59 -9.37 6.61
CA VAL A 182 -4.68 -10.18 7.16
C VAL A 182 -5.06 -11.32 6.22
N ILE A 183 -5.19 -12.52 6.78
CA ILE A 183 -5.89 -13.65 6.16
C ILE A 183 -7.19 -13.86 6.92
N SER A 184 -8.29 -13.95 6.19
CA SER A 184 -9.61 -14.27 6.70
C SER A 184 -10.10 -15.57 6.08
N SER A 185 -10.35 -16.61 6.88
CA SER A 185 -10.98 -17.82 6.36
C SER A 185 -12.49 -17.66 6.44
N VAL A 186 -13.14 -17.55 5.28
CA VAL A 186 -14.57 -17.33 5.20
C VAL A 186 -15.27 -18.65 4.92
N SER A 187 -16.16 -19.05 5.83
CA SER A 187 -17.21 -20.01 5.53
C SER A 187 -18.50 -19.25 5.27
N LEU A 188 -18.86 -19.13 3.98
CA LEU A 188 -20.00 -18.34 3.50
C LEU A 188 -21.35 -18.71 4.13
N ILE A 189 -21.47 -19.91 4.70
CA ILE A 189 -22.70 -20.37 5.35
C ILE A 189 -22.89 -19.73 6.73
N SER A 190 -21.81 -19.39 7.43
CA SER A 190 -21.85 -18.99 8.85
C SER A 190 -21.94 -17.48 9.11
N GLN A 191 -21.68 -16.64 8.10
CA GLN A 191 -21.58 -15.18 8.26
C GLN A 191 -22.31 -14.39 7.16
N GLN A 192 -23.48 -14.85 6.71
CA GLN A 192 -24.22 -14.21 5.60
C GLN A 192 -24.69 -12.78 5.89
N ASP A 193 -24.90 -12.44 7.15
CA ASP A 193 -25.32 -11.09 7.56
C ASP A 193 -24.17 -10.09 7.67
N ASN A 194 -22.92 -10.54 7.51
CA ASN A 194 -21.75 -9.67 7.54
C ASN A 194 -21.68 -8.83 6.24
N PRO A 195 -21.67 -7.48 6.31
CA PRO A 195 -21.64 -6.62 5.12
C PRO A 195 -20.46 -6.92 4.18
N LEU A 196 -19.29 -7.28 4.71
CA LEU A 196 -18.12 -7.62 3.90
C LEU A 196 -18.34 -8.91 3.10
N VAL A 197 -18.99 -9.91 3.72
CA VAL A 197 -19.35 -11.17 3.07
C VAL A 197 -20.40 -10.94 1.99
N GLN A 198 -21.38 -10.07 2.24
CA GLN A 198 -22.39 -9.69 1.24
C GLN A 198 -21.75 -8.97 0.04
N MET A 199 -20.81 -8.06 0.30
CA MET A 199 -20.05 -7.40 -0.77
C MET A 199 -19.27 -8.40 -1.63
N ILE A 200 -18.57 -9.35 -1.01
CA ILE A 200 -17.86 -10.43 -1.73
C ILE A 200 -18.84 -11.23 -2.60
N ASN A 201 -19.94 -11.72 -2.02
CA ASN A 201 -20.92 -12.54 -2.74
C ASN A 201 -21.58 -11.79 -3.92
N SER A 202 -21.79 -10.48 -3.77
CA SER A 202 -22.36 -9.65 -4.83
C SER A 202 -21.42 -9.44 -6.01
N GLN A 203 -20.11 -9.38 -5.77
CA GLN A 203 -19.11 -9.11 -6.80
C GLN A 203 -18.50 -10.39 -7.39
N ILE A 204 -18.50 -11.49 -6.63
CA ILE A 204 -17.98 -12.79 -7.04
C ILE A 204 -19.07 -13.84 -6.84
N PRO A 205 -20.04 -13.95 -7.76
CA PRO A 205 -21.12 -14.91 -7.63
C PRO A 205 -20.61 -16.35 -7.75
N GLY A 206 -21.26 -17.28 -7.03
CA GLY A 206 -20.96 -18.71 -7.13
C GLY A 206 -19.77 -19.20 -6.27
N LEU A 207 -19.28 -18.38 -5.34
CA LEU A 207 -18.36 -18.86 -4.31
C LEU A 207 -19.06 -19.92 -3.43
N SER A 208 -18.35 -21.02 -3.18
CA SER A 208 -18.84 -22.14 -2.38
C SER A 208 -17.67 -22.83 -1.67
N GLY A 209 -17.98 -23.58 -0.62
CA GLY A 209 -16.98 -24.24 0.22
C GLY A 209 -16.23 -23.29 1.16
N GLN A 210 -15.11 -23.76 1.70
CA GLN A 210 -14.20 -23.00 2.53
C GLN A 210 -13.09 -22.39 1.66
N PHE A 211 -12.86 -21.10 1.81
CA PHE A 211 -11.77 -20.40 1.13
C PHE A 211 -11.18 -19.32 2.02
N ASP A 212 -9.95 -18.94 1.69
CA ASP A 212 -9.28 -17.81 2.31
C ASP A 212 -9.54 -16.53 1.50
N VAL A 213 -9.57 -15.41 2.22
CA VAL A 213 -9.68 -14.06 1.69
C VAL A 213 -8.46 -13.29 2.18
N ILE A 214 -7.76 -12.65 1.26
CA ILE A 214 -6.62 -11.79 1.56
C ILE A 214 -7.12 -10.39 1.80
N VAL A 215 -6.78 -9.78 2.94
CA VAL A 215 -7.14 -8.40 3.23
C VAL A 215 -5.85 -7.59 3.39
N ASP A 216 -5.77 -6.47 2.67
CA ASP A 216 -4.61 -5.58 2.68
C ASP A 216 -5.08 -4.13 2.89
N TYR A 217 -4.45 -3.46 3.85
CA TYR A 217 -4.78 -2.09 4.25
C TYR A 217 -3.95 -1.10 3.45
N LYS A 218 -4.61 -0.07 2.92
CA LYS A 218 -3.97 1.05 2.21
C LYS A 218 -4.24 2.35 2.95
N ALA A 219 -3.20 2.98 3.47
CA ALA A 219 -3.23 4.36 3.96
C ALA A 219 -3.22 5.39 2.81
N ALA A 220 -4.00 5.11 1.77
CA ALA A 220 -4.10 5.88 0.54
C ALA A 220 -5.57 6.03 0.15
N ARG A 221 -5.84 6.99 -0.73
CA ARG A 221 -7.14 7.12 -1.41
C ARG A 221 -7.27 6.01 -2.45
N ARG A 222 -8.52 5.64 -2.74
CA ARG A 222 -8.84 4.64 -3.77
C ARG A 222 -8.36 5.17 -5.13
N PRO A 223 -7.47 4.44 -5.84
CA PRO A 223 -7.03 4.90 -7.15
C PRO A 223 -8.16 4.78 -8.19
N PRO A 224 -8.23 5.71 -9.16
CA PRO A 224 -9.17 5.63 -10.26
C PRO A 224 -8.91 4.39 -11.13
N MET A 225 -9.95 3.85 -11.76
CA MET A 225 -9.86 2.71 -12.67
C MET A 225 -9.21 3.09 -14.01
N THR A 226 -9.41 4.32 -14.44
CA THR A 226 -8.79 4.87 -15.65
C THR A 226 -7.81 5.95 -15.22
N PRO A 227 -6.51 5.63 -15.05
CA PRO A 227 -5.54 6.64 -14.65
C PRO A 227 -5.42 7.72 -15.73
N PRO A 228 -5.17 8.99 -15.36
CA PRO A 228 -4.87 10.03 -16.32
C PRO A 228 -3.67 9.68 -17.22
N PRO A 229 -3.54 10.30 -18.41
CA PRO A 229 -2.35 10.14 -19.24
C PRO A 229 -1.06 10.37 -18.43
N ASN A 230 -0.04 9.53 -18.66
CA ASN A 230 1.24 9.55 -17.95
C ASN A 230 1.18 9.21 -16.44
N SER A 231 0.07 8.63 -15.96
CA SER A 231 -0.05 8.07 -14.61
C SER A 231 -0.06 6.54 -14.64
N LYS A 232 0.39 5.91 -13.55
CA LYS A 232 0.44 4.45 -13.43
C LYS A 232 -0.93 3.89 -13.01
N PRO A 233 -1.33 2.71 -13.49
CA PRO A 233 -2.58 2.06 -13.11
C PRO A 233 -2.45 1.41 -11.71
N TYR A 234 -2.40 2.24 -10.66
CA TYR A 234 -2.17 1.76 -9.29
C TYR A 234 -3.18 0.71 -8.84
N TRP A 235 -4.44 0.82 -9.25
CA TRP A 235 -5.46 -0.18 -8.97
C TRP A 235 -5.07 -1.58 -9.48
N GLN A 236 -4.41 -1.66 -10.64
CA GLN A 236 -3.99 -2.91 -11.26
C GLN A 236 -2.77 -3.49 -10.54
N HIS A 237 -1.82 -2.63 -10.13
CA HIS A 237 -0.68 -3.07 -9.33
C HIS A 237 -1.11 -3.64 -7.98
N GLU A 238 -2.10 -3.02 -7.34
CA GLU A 238 -2.68 -3.50 -6.08
C GLU A 238 -3.45 -4.82 -6.27
N ALA A 239 -4.16 -4.98 -7.40
CA ALA A 239 -4.77 -6.27 -7.76
C ALA A 239 -3.70 -7.36 -7.96
N TRP A 240 -2.63 -7.08 -8.70
CA TRP A 240 -1.51 -8.03 -8.86
C TRP A 240 -0.85 -8.41 -7.54
N GLN A 241 -0.77 -7.47 -6.59
CA GLN A 241 -0.28 -7.77 -5.24
C GLN A 241 -1.13 -8.86 -4.57
N VAL A 242 -2.46 -8.71 -4.58
CA VAL A 242 -3.41 -9.71 -4.05
C VAL A 242 -3.24 -11.05 -4.75
N GLN A 243 -3.21 -11.06 -6.09
CA GLN A 243 -3.05 -12.29 -6.87
C GLN A 243 -1.73 -13.01 -6.55
N THR A 244 -0.67 -12.24 -6.31
CA THR A 244 0.64 -12.79 -5.98
C THR A 244 0.67 -13.36 -4.57
N TYR A 245 0.03 -12.69 -3.61
CA TYR A 245 -0.16 -13.26 -2.28
C TYR A 245 -0.98 -14.54 -2.33
N ALA A 246 -2.03 -14.60 -3.17
CA ALA A 246 -2.78 -15.84 -3.39
C ALA A 246 -1.91 -16.96 -3.97
N TRP A 247 -1.05 -16.64 -4.95
CA TRP A 247 -0.07 -17.59 -5.48
C TRP A 247 0.88 -18.10 -4.40
N LEU A 248 1.49 -17.18 -3.62
CA LEU A 248 2.42 -17.49 -2.53
C LEU A 248 1.76 -18.35 -1.44
N ARG A 249 0.51 -18.04 -1.10
CA ARG A 249 -0.29 -18.80 -0.13
C ARG A 249 -0.51 -20.23 -0.61
N ALA A 250 -0.86 -20.41 -1.89
CA ALA A 250 -1.04 -21.73 -2.49
C ALA A 250 0.24 -22.58 -2.55
N GLN A 251 1.43 -21.99 -2.34
CA GLN A 251 2.68 -22.75 -2.23
C GLN A 251 2.94 -23.30 -0.82
N GLN A 252 2.18 -22.85 0.19
CA GLN A 252 2.35 -23.32 1.55
C GLN A 252 1.54 -24.61 1.78
N PRO A 253 2.00 -25.52 2.65
CA PRO A 253 1.25 -26.72 2.98
C PRO A 253 -0.04 -26.39 3.75
N ASN A 254 -1.09 -27.18 3.53
CA ASN A 254 -2.36 -27.14 4.29
C ASN A 254 -3.12 -25.81 4.24
N THR A 255 -3.10 -25.09 3.11
CA THR A 255 -3.85 -23.84 2.93
C THR A 255 -5.16 -24.05 2.21
N ASN A 256 -6.18 -23.25 2.52
CA ASN A 256 -7.37 -23.16 1.70
C ASN A 256 -7.05 -22.41 0.39
N PRO A 257 -7.81 -22.66 -0.70
CA PRO A 257 -7.70 -21.80 -1.88
C PRO A 257 -8.09 -20.37 -1.51
N VAL A 258 -7.31 -19.40 -1.99
CA VAL A 258 -7.71 -17.99 -1.93
C VAL A 258 -8.66 -17.72 -3.08
N ARG A 259 -9.84 -17.14 -2.79
CA ARG A 259 -10.87 -16.88 -3.82
C ARG A 259 -11.26 -15.41 -3.96
N ALA A 260 -10.86 -14.58 -3.01
CA ALA A 260 -11.06 -13.14 -3.06
C ALA A 260 -9.93 -12.42 -2.34
N GLY A 261 -9.72 -11.17 -2.72
CA GLY A 261 -9.01 -10.19 -1.91
C GLY A 261 -9.89 -8.98 -1.60
N ILE A 262 -9.58 -8.30 -0.50
CA ILE A 262 -10.18 -7.05 -0.08
C ILE A 262 -9.05 -6.04 0.09
N LEU A 263 -9.05 -5.01 -0.75
CA LEU A 263 -8.21 -3.83 -0.56
C LEU A 263 -9.01 -2.79 0.21
N ILE A 264 -8.44 -2.31 1.31
CA ILE A 264 -9.10 -1.36 2.22
C ILE A 264 -8.39 -0.01 2.19
N TYR A 265 -8.99 0.97 1.51
CA TYR A 265 -8.51 2.34 1.44
C TYR A 265 -9.00 3.15 2.65
N VAL A 266 -8.20 3.14 3.71
CA VAL A 266 -8.54 3.75 5.01
C VAL A 266 -8.81 5.26 4.90
N ASN A 267 -8.22 5.94 3.91
CA ASN A 267 -8.48 7.36 3.67
C ASN A 267 -9.92 7.64 3.21
N GLU A 268 -10.58 6.68 2.56
CA GLU A 268 -11.96 6.86 2.09
C GLU A 268 -12.97 6.87 3.24
N LEU A 269 -12.63 6.34 4.41
CA LEU A 269 -13.48 6.35 5.60
C LEU A 269 -13.49 7.72 6.30
N SER A 270 -12.45 8.53 6.10
CA SER A 270 -12.37 9.91 6.58
C SER A 270 -11.55 10.74 5.58
N PRO A 271 -12.18 11.15 4.45
CA PRO A 271 -11.49 11.83 3.37
C PRO A 271 -11.10 13.26 3.77
N SER A 272 -9.93 13.69 3.31
CA SER A 272 -9.50 15.09 3.43
C SER A 272 -10.10 15.96 2.32
N GLN A 273 -9.96 17.28 2.45
CA GLN A 273 -10.34 18.23 1.38
C GLN A 273 -9.67 17.89 0.04
N THR A 274 -8.40 17.49 0.06
CA THR A 274 -7.68 17.08 -1.14
C THR A 274 -8.26 15.81 -1.73
N ASP A 275 -8.59 14.82 -0.90
CA ASP A 275 -9.21 13.57 -1.35
C ASP A 275 -10.57 13.86 -2.02
N LEU A 276 -11.38 14.75 -1.45
CA LEU A 276 -12.69 15.12 -2.02
C LEU A 276 -12.60 15.94 -3.30
N ASN A 277 -11.65 16.87 -3.40
CA ASN A 277 -11.41 17.62 -4.64
C ASN A 277 -11.10 16.67 -5.81
N GLU A 278 -10.29 15.67 -5.51
CA GLU A 278 -9.86 14.70 -6.50
C GLU A 278 -10.98 13.72 -6.85
N LEU A 279 -11.75 13.27 -5.86
CA LEU A 279 -12.96 12.50 -6.09
C LEU A 279 -13.96 13.24 -6.99
N LYS A 280 -14.19 14.54 -6.76
CA LYS A 280 -15.05 15.36 -7.65
C LYS A 280 -14.53 15.36 -9.08
N ARG A 281 -13.22 15.50 -9.27
CA ARG A 281 -12.61 15.44 -10.61
C ARG A 281 -12.83 14.06 -11.25
N GLU A 282 -12.58 12.99 -10.50
CA GLU A 282 -12.72 11.60 -10.97
C GLU A 282 -14.16 11.25 -11.33
N ILE A 283 -15.15 11.70 -10.54
CA ILE A 283 -16.57 11.52 -10.85
C ILE A 283 -16.95 12.26 -12.12
N ASN A 284 -16.57 13.55 -12.23
CA ASN A 284 -16.89 14.37 -13.41
C ASN A 284 -16.27 13.81 -14.70
N GLN A 285 -15.16 13.08 -14.59
CA GLN A 285 -14.45 12.49 -15.71
C GLN A 285 -14.78 11.00 -15.91
N GLY A 286 -15.63 10.40 -15.07
CA GLY A 286 -15.98 8.98 -15.16
C GLY A 286 -14.82 8.02 -14.88
N LEU A 287 -13.87 8.41 -14.02
CA LEU A 287 -12.64 7.63 -13.75
C LEU A 287 -12.74 6.72 -12.52
N THR A 288 -13.73 6.91 -11.65
CA THR A 288 -13.95 6.10 -10.45
C THR A 288 -14.95 4.96 -10.73
N ASP A 289 -14.84 3.88 -9.97
CA ASP A 289 -15.75 2.74 -9.98
C ASP A 289 -16.93 2.89 -9.00
N ILE A 290 -16.86 3.84 -8.04
CA ILE A 290 -17.88 4.04 -7.02
C ILE A 290 -18.39 5.48 -7.07
N PHE A 291 -19.64 5.63 -7.49
CA PHE A 291 -20.37 6.90 -7.55
C PHE A 291 -21.41 6.98 -6.44
N PRO A 292 -21.68 8.17 -5.88
CA PRO A 292 -22.89 8.36 -5.10
C PRO A 292 -24.10 8.14 -6.02
N SER A 293 -25.17 7.53 -5.50
CA SER A 293 -26.38 7.32 -6.29
C SER A 293 -27.00 8.67 -6.65
N SER A 294 -27.42 8.87 -7.90
CA SER A 294 -27.99 10.14 -8.34
C SER A 294 -29.19 10.54 -7.47
N GLY A 295 -29.18 11.77 -6.95
CA GLY A 295 -30.20 12.29 -6.05
C GLY A 295 -30.14 11.75 -4.61
N SER A 296 -29.10 11.00 -4.26
CA SER A 296 -28.86 10.59 -2.86
C SER A 296 -28.32 11.74 -2.00
N ALA A 297 -28.40 11.60 -0.68
CA ALA A 297 -27.80 12.55 0.25
C ALA A 297 -26.29 12.74 -0.01
N ASP A 298 -25.57 11.67 -0.37
CA ASP A 298 -24.15 11.70 -0.69
C ASP A 298 -23.87 12.46 -1.99
N ASP A 299 -24.73 12.31 -3.00
CA ASP A 299 -24.65 13.04 -4.28
C ASP A 299 -24.86 14.55 -4.05
N TYR A 300 -25.90 14.92 -3.29
CA TYR A 300 -26.12 16.32 -2.92
C TYR A 300 -24.99 16.90 -2.06
N ALA A 301 -24.49 16.14 -1.07
CA ALA A 301 -23.42 16.59 -0.19
C ALA A 301 -22.13 16.86 -0.97
N LEU A 302 -21.75 15.98 -1.90
CA LEU A 302 -20.55 16.16 -2.72
C LEU A 302 -20.74 17.24 -3.80
N GLY A 303 -21.92 17.28 -4.43
CA GLY A 303 -22.25 18.20 -5.50
C GLY A 303 -22.26 19.66 -5.04
N THR A 304 -22.86 19.93 -3.88
CA THR A 304 -23.01 21.28 -3.31
C THR A 304 -21.78 21.76 -2.54
N TRP A 305 -20.91 20.85 -2.09
CA TRP A 305 -19.70 21.21 -1.36
C TRP A 305 -18.71 22.01 -2.22
N GLN A 306 -18.20 23.10 -1.65
CA GLN A 306 -17.18 23.96 -2.24
C GLN A 306 -15.88 23.85 -1.45
N SER A 307 -14.76 23.74 -2.16
CA SER A 307 -13.46 23.70 -1.53
C SER A 307 -12.99 25.11 -1.16
N GLY A 308 -12.46 25.26 0.05
CA GLY A 308 -11.89 26.50 0.52
C GLY A 308 -11.26 26.36 1.90
N TYR A 309 -10.44 27.32 2.30
CA TYR A 309 -9.88 27.35 3.64
C TYR A 309 -10.98 27.54 4.69
N GLY A 310 -11.00 26.72 5.74
CA GLY A 310 -11.98 26.78 6.82
C GLY A 310 -13.38 26.29 6.45
N GLN A 311 -13.59 25.77 5.23
CA GLN A 311 -14.87 25.17 4.85
C GLN A 311 -15.03 23.80 5.52
N PRO A 312 -16.19 23.50 6.14
CA PRO A 312 -16.43 22.18 6.69
C PRO A 312 -16.43 21.14 5.57
N LEU A 313 -15.94 19.94 5.90
CA LEU A 313 -16.06 18.80 5.00
C LEU A 313 -17.51 18.28 5.01
N PRO A 314 -18.06 17.85 3.87
CA PRO A 314 -19.38 17.25 3.82
C PRO A 314 -19.39 15.93 4.61
N SER A 315 -20.53 15.64 5.24
CA SER A 315 -20.78 14.34 5.86
C SER A 315 -21.36 13.37 4.83
N PHE A 316 -20.91 12.13 4.86
CA PHE A 316 -21.41 11.06 4.00
C PHE A 316 -22.07 9.96 4.82
N THR A 317 -22.92 9.18 4.17
CA THR A 317 -23.48 7.97 4.76
C THR A 317 -22.39 6.92 4.98
N ASN A 318 -22.52 6.13 6.06
CA ASN A 318 -21.59 5.04 6.35
C ASN A 318 -21.52 4.01 5.20
N SER A 319 -22.65 3.77 4.52
CA SER A 319 -22.72 2.88 3.37
C SER A 319 -21.86 3.37 2.21
N PHE A 320 -21.92 4.66 1.87
CA PHE A 320 -21.10 5.22 0.80
C PHE A 320 -19.61 5.21 1.15
N LEU A 321 -19.25 5.57 2.39
CA LEU A 321 -17.87 5.51 2.87
C LEU A 321 -17.30 4.09 2.81
N LEU A 322 -18.07 3.08 3.25
CA LEU A 322 -17.65 1.67 3.18
C LEU A 322 -17.50 1.18 1.75
N GLN A 323 -18.44 1.49 0.86
CA GLN A 323 -18.35 1.11 -0.56
C GLN A 323 -17.10 1.71 -1.23
N ARG A 324 -16.75 2.95 -0.90
CA ARG A 324 -15.53 3.58 -1.42
C ARG A 324 -14.26 2.99 -0.82
N ALA A 325 -14.26 2.71 0.48
CA ALA A 325 -13.11 2.16 1.18
C ALA A 325 -12.76 0.74 0.74
N ILE A 326 -13.72 -0.05 0.26
CA ILE A 326 -13.53 -1.47 -0.04
C ILE A 326 -13.46 -1.72 -1.54
N ARG A 327 -12.39 -2.35 -2.01
CA ARG A 327 -12.33 -2.95 -3.35
C ARG A 327 -12.16 -4.45 -3.24
N ILE A 328 -13.08 -5.19 -3.86
CA ILE A 328 -12.98 -6.63 -3.97
C ILE A 328 -12.18 -6.97 -5.23
N VAL A 329 -11.26 -7.92 -5.10
CA VAL A 329 -10.48 -8.48 -6.19
C VAL A 329 -10.82 -9.96 -6.29
N SER A 330 -11.37 -10.40 -7.41
CA SER A 330 -11.60 -11.83 -7.67
C SER A 330 -10.27 -12.56 -7.82
N VAL A 331 -10.11 -13.71 -7.18
CA VAL A 331 -8.88 -14.50 -7.31
C VAL A 331 -9.20 -15.76 -8.11
N ASP A 332 -8.56 -15.88 -9.28
CA ASP A 332 -8.62 -17.05 -10.14
C ASP A 332 -7.26 -17.38 -10.77
N HIS A 333 -7.15 -18.58 -11.34
CA HIS A 333 -5.88 -19.07 -11.89
C HIS A 333 -5.35 -18.23 -13.06
N THR A 334 -6.22 -17.62 -13.87
CA THR A 334 -5.81 -16.81 -15.02
C THR A 334 -5.20 -15.50 -14.54
N GLU A 335 -5.87 -14.81 -13.62
CA GLU A 335 -5.36 -13.56 -13.05
C GLU A 335 -4.09 -13.78 -12.22
N ILE A 336 -4.01 -14.89 -11.48
CA ILE A 336 -2.78 -15.29 -10.78
C ILE A 336 -1.62 -15.43 -11.76
N ASN A 337 -1.80 -16.19 -12.83
CA ASN A 337 -0.74 -16.44 -13.80
C ASN A 337 -0.28 -15.15 -14.49
N GLN A 338 -1.23 -14.25 -14.81
CA GLN A 338 -0.91 -12.94 -15.35
C GLN A 338 -0.09 -12.10 -14.36
N ALA A 339 -0.54 -12.01 -13.10
CA ALA A 339 0.14 -11.22 -12.07
C ALA A 339 1.57 -11.69 -11.82
N VAL A 340 1.79 -13.00 -11.65
CA VAL A 340 3.16 -13.52 -11.43
C VAL A 340 4.06 -13.36 -12.66
N THR A 341 3.50 -13.37 -13.87
CA THR A 341 4.24 -13.08 -15.11
C THR A 341 4.66 -11.61 -15.16
N GLU A 342 3.78 -10.69 -14.74
CA GLU A 342 4.15 -9.27 -14.65
C GLU A 342 5.21 -9.01 -13.59
N ILE A 343 5.21 -9.78 -12.50
CA ILE A 343 6.29 -9.75 -11.51
C ILE A 343 7.59 -10.27 -12.10
N ASP A 344 7.57 -11.39 -12.83
CA ASP A 344 8.74 -11.89 -13.55
C ASP A 344 9.30 -10.79 -14.47
N ASN A 345 8.45 -10.05 -15.19
CA ASN A 345 8.86 -8.92 -16.01
C ASN A 345 9.50 -7.77 -15.19
N VAL A 346 8.99 -7.47 -13.99
CA VAL A 346 9.59 -6.48 -13.09
C VAL A 346 10.98 -6.93 -12.63
N ILE A 347 11.12 -8.17 -12.18
CA ILE A 347 12.39 -8.75 -11.73
C ILE A 347 13.41 -8.74 -12.87
N ALA A 348 12.99 -9.11 -14.08
CA ALA A 348 13.85 -9.08 -15.26
C ALA A 348 14.42 -7.67 -15.52
N ARG A 349 13.59 -6.63 -15.38
CA ARG A 349 14.03 -5.23 -15.51
C ARG A 349 14.98 -4.82 -14.39
N ILE A 350 14.69 -5.19 -13.14
CA ILE A 350 15.58 -4.91 -12.00
C ILE A 350 16.97 -5.51 -12.24
N GLU A 351 17.03 -6.78 -12.67
CA GLU A 351 18.30 -7.45 -12.99
C GLU A 351 19.02 -6.77 -14.15
N GLY A 352 18.31 -6.44 -15.23
CA GLY A 352 18.89 -5.71 -16.36
C GLY A 352 19.52 -4.38 -15.91
N CYS A 353 18.77 -3.57 -15.14
CA CYS A 353 19.28 -2.31 -14.58
C CYS A 353 20.53 -2.52 -13.73
N ALA A 354 20.54 -3.54 -12.86
CA ALA A 354 21.68 -3.85 -12.00
C ALA A 354 22.93 -4.29 -12.79
N LEU A 355 22.76 -5.11 -13.83
CA LEU A 355 23.87 -5.56 -14.68
C LEU A 355 24.46 -4.39 -15.49
N HIS A 356 23.61 -3.54 -16.05
CA HIS A 356 24.04 -2.34 -16.78
C HIS A 356 24.75 -1.33 -15.86
N GLU A 357 24.23 -1.14 -14.65
CA GLU A 357 24.90 -0.31 -13.64
C GLU A 357 26.27 -0.87 -13.27
N ASN A 358 26.39 -2.18 -13.07
CA ASN A 358 27.66 -2.82 -12.73
C ASN A 358 28.75 -2.60 -13.79
N VAL A 359 28.36 -2.59 -15.08
CA VAL A 359 29.28 -2.35 -16.19
C VAL A 359 29.68 -0.87 -16.32
N THR A 360 28.74 0.05 -16.10
CA THR A 360 28.93 1.48 -16.40
C THR A 360 29.27 2.34 -15.19
N GLY A 361 29.00 1.86 -13.97
CA GLY A 361 29.18 2.61 -12.73
C GLY A 361 28.23 3.81 -12.56
N ASN A 362 27.13 3.88 -13.33
CA ASN A 362 26.26 5.05 -13.38
C ASN A 362 24.81 4.72 -12.96
N ILE A 363 24.33 5.27 -11.85
CA ILE A 363 22.95 5.01 -11.40
C ILE A 363 21.90 5.73 -12.28
N PRO A 364 21.95 7.07 -12.49
CA PRO A 364 20.89 7.79 -13.20
C PRO A 364 20.61 7.31 -14.63
N ASN A 365 21.60 6.75 -15.32
CA ASN A 365 21.46 6.32 -16.72
C ASN A 365 20.91 4.90 -16.86
N ASN A 366 20.90 4.10 -15.79
CA ASN A 366 20.48 2.70 -15.85
C ASN A 366 19.18 2.41 -15.10
N TRP A 367 18.67 3.37 -14.33
CA TRP A 367 17.43 3.23 -13.57
C TRP A 367 16.44 4.32 -13.95
N ASN A 368 15.22 3.92 -14.35
CA ASN A 368 14.23 4.85 -14.89
C ASN A 368 13.69 5.80 -13.82
N ALA A 369 13.69 7.10 -14.12
CA ALA A 369 13.05 8.14 -13.32
C ALA A 369 11.62 8.38 -13.82
N ASP A 370 10.67 7.58 -13.35
CA ASP A 370 9.30 7.50 -13.89
C ASP A 370 8.19 7.58 -12.81
N GLY A 371 8.53 8.01 -11.59
CA GLY A 371 7.56 8.20 -10.50
C GLY A 371 6.55 9.32 -10.76
N GLY A 372 5.29 9.15 -10.34
CA GLY A 372 4.24 10.15 -10.49
C GLY A 372 4.45 11.40 -9.63
N ASP A 373 3.50 12.34 -9.66
CA ASP A 373 3.59 13.60 -8.88
C ASP A 373 3.71 13.33 -7.38
N GLY A 374 2.84 12.46 -6.83
CA GLY A 374 2.88 12.09 -5.42
C GLY A 374 4.18 11.37 -5.02
N ASP A 375 4.72 10.52 -5.89
CA ASP A 375 5.99 9.82 -5.65
C ASP A 375 7.17 10.81 -5.68
N CYS A 376 7.18 11.74 -6.64
CA CYS A 376 8.19 12.78 -6.77
C CYS A 376 8.14 13.79 -5.62
N ASP A 377 6.94 14.13 -5.14
CA ASP A 377 6.77 15.03 -4.00
C ASP A 377 7.29 14.44 -2.70
N ALA A 378 7.21 13.12 -2.56
CA ALA A 378 7.76 12.37 -1.45
C ALA A 378 9.24 12.04 -1.61
N CYS A 379 9.74 11.97 -2.84
CA CYS A 379 11.10 11.55 -3.14
C CYS A 379 12.14 12.54 -2.58
N ASP A 380 13.08 12.00 -1.81
CA ASP A 380 14.20 12.77 -1.24
C ASP A 380 15.16 13.28 -2.33
N PHE A 381 15.26 12.52 -3.42
CA PHE A 381 16.18 12.76 -4.53
C PHE A 381 15.60 13.71 -5.59
N ARG A 382 14.37 14.22 -5.39
CA ARG A 382 13.65 15.04 -6.39
C ARG A 382 14.41 16.28 -6.88
N ARG A 383 15.29 16.83 -6.03
CA ARG A 383 16.07 18.05 -6.32
C ARG A 383 17.17 17.84 -7.37
N PHE A 384 17.66 16.62 -7.51
CA PHE A 384 18.71 16.24 -8.46
C PHE A 384 18.29 15.08 -9.36
N CYS A 385 17.01 14.71 -9.34
CA CYS A 385 16.42 13.74 -10.25
C CYS A 385 16.56 14.27 -11.69
N PRO A 386 17.02 13.45 -12.65
CA PRO A 386 17.13 13.87 -14.04
C PRO A 386 15.76 14.12 -14.69
N SER A 387 14.69 13.56 -14.12
CA SER A 387 13.36 13.62 -14.70
C SER A 387 12.26 13.55 -13.62
N PRO A 388 12.06 14.59 -12.80
CA PRO A 388 10.91 14.66 -11.89
C PRO A 388 9.59 14.88 -12.65
N ALA A 389 8.47 14.47 -12.05
CA ALA A 389 7.16 14.53 -12.70
C ALA A 389 6.77 15.95 -13.16
N SER A 390 7.02 16.96 -12.32
CA SER A 390 6.75 18.37 -12.63
C SER A 390 7.51 18.90 -13.86
N THR A 391 8.72 18.39 -14.13
CA THR A 391 9.48 18.75 -15.34
C THR A 391 9.06 17.95 -16.56
N ARG A 392 8.70 16.66 -16.39
CA ARG A 392 8.21 15.83 -17.50
C ARG A 392 6.90 16.37 -18.08
N GLN A 393 6.01 16.84 -17.22
CA GLN A 393 4.73 17.41 -17.64
C GLN A 393 4.87 18.77 -18.36
N THR A 394 5.91 19.54 -18.03
CA THR A 394 6.13 20.89 -18.58
C THR A 394 7.16 20.94 -19.72
N GLY A 395 7.88 19.85 -19.97
CA GLY A 395 8.95 19.78 -20.98
C GLY A 395 10.17 20.65 -20.66
N GLN A 396 10.26 21.22 -19.45
CA GLN A 396 11.37 22.07 -19.05
C GLN A 396 12.52 21.25 -18.44
N PRO A 397 13.79 21.62 -18.69
CA PRO A 397 14.92 20.97 -18.04
C PRO A 397 14.87 21.17 -16.51
N PRO A 398 15.35 20.19 -15.72
CA PRO A 398 15.43 20.34 -14.27
C PRO A 398 16.24 21.58 -13.91
N ARG A 399 15.71 22.44 -13.04
CA ARG A 399 16.48 23.59 -12.56
C ARG A 399 17.68 23.08 -11.75
N PRO A 400 18.91 23.55 -12.02
CA PRO A 400 20.06 23.14 -11.24
C PRO A 400 19.84 23.49 -9.76
N PRO A 401 20.38 22.68 -8.83
CA PRO A 401 20.26 22.96 -7.41
C PRO A 401 20.88 24.34 -7.12
N VAL A 402 20.12 25.21 -6.46
CA VAL A 402 20.66 26.45 -5.91
C VAL A 402 21.62 26.05 -4.80
N ALA A 403 22.88 26.44 -4.91
CA ALA A 403 23.89 26.20 -3.88
C ALA A 403 23.38 26.75 -2.53
N PRO A 404 23.60 26.04 -1.41
CA PRO A 404 23.30 26.61 -0.10
C PRO A 404 24.14 27.87 0.11
N GLY A 405 23.47 28.99 0.34
CA GLY A 405 24.07 30.26 0.75
C GLY A 405 24.20 30.37 2.26
#